data_AF-A0A671E463-F1
#
_entry.id   AF-A0A671E463-F1
#
_cell.length_a   1.000
_cell.length_b   1.000
_cell.length_c   1.000
_cell.angle_alpha   90.00
_cell.angle_beta   90.00
_cell.angle_gamma   90.00
#
_symmetry.space_group_name_H-M   'P 1'
#
loop_
_entity.id
_entity.type
_entity.pdbx_description
1 polymer ?
#
loop_
_entity_poly.entity_id
_entity_poly.type
_entity_poly.pdbx_seq_one_letter_code
_entity_poly.pdbx_strand_id
1 'polypeptide(L)'
;MSGLRVYSTSVTGSREIKSQQSEVTRILDGKRIQYQLVDISQDNALRDEMRALAGNPKATPPQIVNGDQYCGVWALGGGGESVGGGLR
;
A
#
# COMPACT_ATOMS: atom_id res chain seq x y z
N MET A 1 9.08 -14.33 11.21
CA MET A 1 7.97 -14.77 10.35
C MET A 1 7.57 -13.57 9.51
N SER A 2 7.92 -13.55 8.22
CA SER A 2 7.63 -12.41 7.36
C SER A 2 6.18 -12.51 6.88
N GLY A 3 5.32 -11.63 7.39
CA GLY A 3 3.91 -11.54 7.02
C GLY A 3 3.68 -10.49 5.94
N LEU A 4 2.75 -10.76 5.02
CA LEU A 4 2.28 -9.77 4.07
C LEU A 4 1.45 -8.72 4.82
N ARG A 5 1.81 -7.45 4.68
CA ARG A 5 1.09 -6.30 5.23
C ARG A 5 0.52 -5.48 4.08
N VAL A 6 -0.76 -5.18 4.18
CA VAL A 6 -1.49 -4.34 3.22
C VAL A 6 -1.91 -3.09 3.97
N TYR A 7 -1.25 -1.98 3.66
CA TYR A 7 -1.63 -0.67 4.17
C TYR A 7 -2.84 -0.17 3.39
N SER A 8 -3.87 0.19 4.14
CA SER A 8 -5.16 0.67 3.67
C SER A 8 -5.59 1.85 4.53
N THR A 9 -6.65 2.55 4.13
CA THR A 9 -7.31 3.60 4.89
C THR A 9 -8.81 3.37 4.88
N SER A 10 -9.43 3.35 6.04
CA SER A 10 -10.89 3.41 6.16
C SER A 10 -11.43 4.82 5.88
N VAL A 11 -10.61 5.85 6.12
CA VAL A 11 -10.95 7.26 5.94
C VAL A 11 -10.35 7.78 4.64
N THR A 12 -11.16 7.80 3.58
CA THR A 12 -10.81 8.47 2.31
C THR A 12 -12.05 8.91 1.54
N GLY A 13 -11.96 10.08 0.91
CA GLY A 13 -12.96 10.59 -0.03
C GLY A 13 -12.74 10.12 -1.47
N SER A 14 -11.56 9.56 -1.78
CA SER A 14 -11.24 9.13 -3.14
C SER A 14 -11.87 7.77 -3.45
N ARG A 15 -12.74 7.75 -4.46
CA ARG A 15 -13.36 6.52 -4.97
C ARG A 15 -12.34 5.56 -5.56
N GLU A 16 -11.31 6.10 -6.21
CA GLU A 16 -10.25 5.33 -6.83
C GLU A 16 -9.44 4.56 -5.78
N ILE A 17 -9.04 5.23 -4.70
CA ILE A 17 -8.35 4.60 -3.57
C ILE A 17 -9.22 3.49 -2.94
N LYS A 18 -10.52 3.72 -2.73
CA LYS A 18 -11.43 2.66 -2.22
C LYS A 18 -11.52 1.46 -3.17
N SER A 19 -11.62 1.72 -4.47
CA SER A 19 -11.68 0.67 -5.49
C SER A 19 -10.40 -0.16 -5.52
N GLN A 20 -9.24 0.49 -5.58
CA GLN A 20 -7.93 -0.19 -5.60
C GLN A 20 -7.71 -1.04 -4.34
N GLN A 21 -8.03 -0.51 -3.15
CA GLN A 21 -7.91 -1.26 -1.90
C GLN A 21 -8.80 -2.50 -1.88
N SER A 22 -10.04 -2.35 -2.35
CA SER A 22 -11.01 -3.45 -2.42
C SER A 22 -10.59 -4.52 -3.43
N GLU A 23 -9.96 -4.11 -4.54
CA GLU A 23 -9.43 -5.04 -5.54
C GLU A 23 -8.25 -5.84 -4.99
N VAL A 24 -7.29 -5.18 -4.34
CA VAL A 24 -6.13 -5.83 -3.72
C VAL A 24 -6.57 -6.85 -2.68
N THR A 25 -7.46 -6.49 -1.75
CA THR A 25 -7.95 -7.41 -0.72
C THR A 25 -8.72 -8.58 -1.34
N ARG A 26 -9.56 -8.32 -2.34
CA ARG A 26 -10.31 -9.37 -3.06
C ARG A 26 -9.39 -10.37 -3.77
N ILE A 27 -8.30 -9.91 -4.39
CA ILE A 27 -7.32 -10.79 -5.05
C ILE A 27 -6.59 -11.65 -4.02
N LEU A 28 -6.15 -11.05 -2.90
CA LEU A 28 -5.44 -11.78 -1.84
C LEU A 28 -6.33 -12.82 -1.17
N ASP A 29 -7.58 -12.46 -0.90
CA ASP A 29 -8.61 -13.35 -0.34
C ASP A 29 -8.92 -14.51 -1.30
N GLY A 30 -9.11 -14.20 -2.59
CA GLY A 30 -9.32 -15.21 -3.63
C GLY A 30 -8.13 -16.18 -3.81
N LYS A 31 -6.91 -15.72 -3.51
CA LYS A 31 -5.69 -16.55 -3.51
C LYS A 31 -5.43 -17.26 -2.17
N ARG A 32 -6.28 -17.05 -1.14
CA ARG A 32 -6.09 -17.54 0.23
C ARG A 32 -4.73 -17.18 0.83
N ILE A 33 -4.21 -16.01 0.46
CA ILE A 33 -2.96 -15.49 1.02
C ILE A 33 -3.30 -14.84 2.37
N GLN A 34 -2.60 -15.24 3.43
CA GLN A 34 -2.74 -14.57 4.72
C GLN A 34 -2.02 -13.22 4.67
N TYR A 35 -2.75 -12.16 5.02
CA TYR A 35 -2.22 -10.81 5.09
C TYR A 35 -2.77 -10.06 6.30
N GLN A 36 -2.00 -9.11 6.79
CA GLN A 36 -2.40 -8.17 7.81
C GLN A 36 -2.86 -6.89 7.14
N LEU A 37 -4.12 -6.54 7.34
CA LEU A 37 -4.65 -5.24 6.92
C LEU A 37 -4.25 -4.19 7.97
N VAL A 38 -3.53 -3.16 7.54
CA VAL A 38 -3.06 -2.07 8.40
C VAL A 38 -3.79 -0.80 7.99
N ASP A 39 -4.58 -0.21 8.89
CA ASP A 39 -5.33 1.01 8.61
C ASP A 39 -4.51 2.26 9.01
N ILE A 40 -3.98 2.97 8.03
CA ILE A 40 -3.16 4.17 8.23
C ILE A 40 -3.97 5.38 8.72
N SER A 41 -5.31 5.31 8.73
CA SER A 41 -6.13 6.39 9.28
C SER A 41 -6.20 6.38 10.80
N GLN A 42 -5.80 5.26 11.43
CA GLN A 42 -5.84 5.13 12.89
C GLN A 42 -4.64 5.79 13.57
N ASP A 43 -3.47 5.80 12.91
CA ASP A 43 -2.25 6.39 13.45
C ASP A 43 -1.40 6.99 12.33
N ASN A 44 -0.91 8.21 12.55
CA ASN A 44 0.00 8.88 11.63
C ASN A 44 1.34 8.14 11.50
N ALA A 45 1.79 7.43 12.55
CA ALA A 45 3.02 6.64 12.49
C ALA A 45 2.95 5.54 11.42
N LEU A 46 1.78 4.89 11.25
CA LEU A 46 1.58 3.86 10.23
C LEU A 46 1.62 4.43 8.82
N ARG A 47 1.10 5.65 8.65
CA ARG A 47 1.18 6.38 7.38
C ARG A 47 2.62 6.75 7.03
N ASP A 48 3.41 7.18 8.01
CA ASP A 48 4.82 7.52 7.80
C ASP A 48 5.67 6.27 7.54
N GLU A 49 5.40 5.16 8.24
CA GLU A 49 6.02 3.85 7.97
C GLU A 49 5.74 3.40 6.52
N MET A 50 4.48 3.46 6.09
CA MET A 50 4.09 3.11 4.71
C MET A 50 4.85 3.96 3.67
N ARG A 51 4.99 5.27 3.91
CA ARG A 51 5.69 6.20 3.01
C ARG A 51 7.19 5.97 2.98
N ALA A 52 7.78 5.68 4.13
CA ALA A 52 9.19 5.34 4.26
C ALA A 52 9.51 4.04 3.50
N LEU A 53 8.67 3.01 3.66
CA LEU A 53 8.80 1.73 2.96
C LEU A 53 8.61 1.88 1.45
N ALA A 54 7.66 2.72 1.03
CA ALA A 54 7.44 3.05 -0.39
C ALA A 54 8.53 3.96 -0.97
N GLY A 55 9.40 4.55 -0.14
CA GLY A 55 10.34 5.58 -0.58
C GLY A 55 9.66 6.82 -1.18
N ASN A 56 8.37 7.02 -0.90
CA ASN A 56 7.57 8.09 -1.47
C ASN A 56 6.79 8.84 -0.38
N PRO A 57 7.11 10.13 -0.10
CA PRO A 57 6.40 10.91 0.91
C PRO A 57 4.94 11.21 0.54
N LYS A 58 4.57 11.03 -0.75
CA LYS A 58 3.21 11.18 -1.26
C LYS A 58 2.52 9.85 -1.53
N ALA A 59 3.07 8.72 -1.08
CA ALA A 59 2.41 7.42 -1.23
C ALA A 59 0.99 7.46 -0.66
N THR A 60 0.05 6.98 -1.46
CA THR A 60 -1.35 6.77 -1.10
C THR A 60 -1.64 5.28 -0.99
N PRO A 61 -2.56 4.86 -0.11
CA PRO A 61 -3.01 3.47 -0.08
C PRO A 61 -3.75 3.09 -1.37
N PRO A 62 -3.81 1.79 -1.74
CA PRO A 62 -3.21 0.66 -1.02
C PRO A 62 -1.68 0.60 -1.16
N GLN A 63 -0.97 -0.01 -0.21
CA GLN A 63 0.45 -0.32 -0.35
C GLN A 63 0.76 -1.69 0.23
N ILE A 64 1.51 -2.53 -0.50
CA ILE A 64 1.80 -3.91 -0.10
C ILE A 64 3.26 -4.02 0.31
N VAL A 65 3.50 -4.63 1.47
CA VAL A 65 4.83 -4.90 2.02
C VAL A 65 4.88 -6.36 2.47
N ASN A 66 5.97 -7.05 2.19
CA ASN A 66 6.21 -8.40 2.66
C ASN A 66 7.41 -8.42 3.62
N GLY A 67 7.14 -8.50 4.92
CA GLY A 67 8.17 -8.29 5.94
C GLY A 67 8.77 -6.88 5.81
N ASP A 68 10.06 -6.78 5.53
CA ASP A 68 10.79 -5.52 5.29
C ASP A 68 10.85 -5.12 3.81
N GLN A 69 10.36 -5.97 2.91
CA GLN A 69 10.43 -5.72 1.47
C GLN A 69 9.16 -5.06 0.97
N TYR A 70 9.28 -3.83 0.46
CA TYR A 70 8.18 -3.16 -0.24
C TYR A 70 7.87 -3.87 -1.57
N CYS A 71 6.61 -4.22 -1.80
CA CYS A 71 6.16 -4.94 -2.99
C CYS A 71 5.47 -4.04 -4.02
N GLY A 72 5.11 -2.80 -3.65
CA GLY A 72 4.40 -1.87 -4.53
C GLY A 72 2.88 -1.87 -4.36
N VAL A 73 2.22 -1.15 -5.26
CA VAL A 73 0.77 -1.13 -5.42
C VAL A 73 0.38 -1.34 -6.88
N TRP A 74 -0.74 -2.03 -7.09
CA TRP A 74 -1.37 -2.18 -8.40
C TRP A 74 -2.04 -0.86 -8.81
N ALA A 75 -1.42 -0.13 -9.73
CA ALA A 75 -1.95 1.09 -10.30
C ALA A 75 -2.70 0.80 -11.61
N LEU A 76 -4.02 0.60 -11.54
CA LEU A 76 -4.89 0.69 -12.73
C LEU A 76 -5.41 2.11 -12.86
N GLY A 77 -4.59 2.98 -13.44
CA GLY A 77 -4.91 4.39 -13.70
C GLY A 77 -3.63 5.18 -13.87
N GLY A 78 -3.37 5.67 -15.08
CA GLY A 78 -2.06 6.19 -15.50
C GLY A 78 -1.48 7.32 -14.65
N GLY A 79 -0.16 7.28 -14.50
CA GLY A 79 0.62 8.36 -13.90
C GLY A 79 1.83 7.81 -13.17
N GLY A 80 2.90 7.50 -13.90
CA GLY A 80 4.17 7.19 -13.29
C GLY A 80 4.65 8.36 -12.45
N GLU A 81 4.72 8.17 -11.14
CA GLU A 81 5.72 8.86 -10.34
C GLU A 81 6.70 7.79 -9.88
N SER A 82 7.72 7.60 -10.72
CA SER A 82 8.95 6.90 -10.39
C SER A 82 9.47 7.42 -9.06
N VAL A 83 9.34 6.62 -8.01
CA VAL A 83 10.07 6.86 -6.78
C VAL A 83 11.32 5.98 -6.78
N GLY A 84 12.46 6.65 -6.80
CA GLY A 84 13.75 6.06 -6.45
C GLY A 84 14.53 5.47 -7.62
N GLY A 85 15.33 6.30 -8.28
CA GLY A 85 16.49 5.87 -9.05
C GLY A 85 17.63 6.85 -8.81
N GLY A 86 18.31 6.73 -7.66
CA GLY A 86 19.56 7.43 -7.46
C GLY A 86 20.58 6.97 -8.48
N LEU A 87 21.21 7.90 -9.19
CA LEU A 87 22.51 7.68 -9.81
C LEU A 87 23.22 9.04 -9.92
N ARG A 88 24.37 9.11 -9.23
CA ARG A 88 25.47 10.09 -9.30
C ARG A 88 25.34 11.35 -8.45
#